data_AF-A0AAP2P0H5-F1
#
_entry.id   AF-A0AAP2P0H5-F1
#
_cell.length_a   1.000
_cell.length_b   1.000
_cell.length_c   1.000
_cell.angle_alpha   90.00
_cell.angle_beta   90.00
_cell.angle_gamma   90.00
#
_symmetry.space_group_name_H-M   'P 1'
#
loop_
_entity.id
_entity.type
_entity.pdbx_description
1 polymer ?
#
loop_
_entity_poly.entity_id
_entity_poly.type
_entity_poly.pdbx_seq_one_letter_code
_entity_poly.pdbx_strand_id
1 'polypeptide(L)' 'METIDYTALIKLGYKQHTAKTIIRQAKAWLVENGYEFYLNKRCGVVPTYAVEKIIGIKIEGASCNG' A
#
# COMPACT_ATOMS: atom_id res chain seq x y z
N MET A 1 4.33 -6.77 11.12
CA MET A 1 3.57 -5.81 10.30
C MET A 1 3.99 -6.03 8.86
N GLU A 2 3.09 -6.53 8.02
CA GLU A 2 3.37 -6.65 6.59
C GLU A 2 3.15 -5.30 5.92
N THR A 3 4.16 -4.85 5.19
CA THR A 3 4.11 -3.63 4.38
C THR A 3 4.20 -4.00 2.93
N ILE A 4 3.38 -3.34 2.12
CA ILE A 4 3.31 -3.53 0.69
C ILE A 4 3.72 -2.24 -0.02
N ASP A 5 4.41 -2.41 -1.12
CA ASP A 5 4.82 -1.31 -2.00
C ASP A 5 4.18 -1.46 -3.38
N TYR A 6 4.36 -0.45 -4.23
CA TYR A 6 3.77 -0.47 -5.56
C TYR A 6 4.30 -1.62 -6.43
N THR A 7 5.53 -2.09 -6.21
CA THR A 7 6.11 -3.24 -6.93
C THR A 7 5.47 -4.55 -6.52
N ALA A 8 5.15 -4.74 -5.24
CA ALA A 8 4.37 -5.90 -4.79
C ALA A 8 2.98 -5.94 -5.44
N LEU A 9 2.30 -4.79 -5.54
CA LEU A 9 1.05 -4.68 -6.31
C LEU A 9 1.25 -5.03 -7.79
N ILE A 10 2.36 -4.64 -8.41
CA ILE A 10 2.65 -5.00 -9.80
C ILE A 10 2.87 -6.51 -9.95
N LYS A 11 3.56 -7.14 -9.00
CA LYS A 11 3.75 -8.60 -8.97
C LYS A 11 2.43 -9.36 -8.83
N LEU A 12 1.43 -8.78 -8.16
CA LEU A 12 0.08 -9.31 -8.06
C LEU A 12 -0.72 -9.18 -9.37
N GLY A 13 -0.21 -8.47 -10.38
CA GLY A 13 -0.86 -8.28 -11.67
C GLY A 13 -1.50 -6.90 -11.87
N TYR A 14 -1.34 -5.98 -10.92
CA TYR A 14 -1.81 -4.60 -11.09
C TYR A 14 -0.90 -3.81 -12.03
N LYS A 15 -1.49 -2.94 -12.87
CA LYS A 15 -0.70 -2.00 -13.68
C LYS A 15 0.08 -1.04 -12.78
N GLN A 16 1.27 -0.62 -13.22
CA GLN A 16 2.11 0.37 -12.53
C GLN A 16 1.34 1.63 -12.09
N HIS A 17 0.49 2.16 -12.97
CA HIS A 17 -0.31 3.35 -12.69
C HIS A 17 -1.36 3.08 -11.58
N THR A 18 -2.05 1.95 -11.66
CA THR A 18 -3.04 1.52 -10.66
C THR A 18 -2.36 1.28 -9.31
N ALA A 19 -1.25 0.55 -9.29
CA ALA A 19 -0.47 0.29 -8.10
C ALA A 19 -0.04 1.58 -7.38
N LYS A 20 0.53 2.56 -8.12
CA LYS A 20 0.89 3.86 -7.56
C LYS A 20 -0.32 4.62 -7.00
N THR A 21 -1.45 4.55 -7.69
CA THR A 21 -2.69 5.20 -7.24
C THR A 21 -3.22 4.57 -5.95
N ILE A 22 -3.16 3.24 -5.83
CA ILE A 22 -3.53 2.51 -4.61
C ILE A 22 -2.64 2.94 -3.43
N ILE A 23 -1.32 2.94 -3.60
CA ILE A 23 -0.40 3.38 -2.54
C ILE A 23 -0.69 4.82 -2.10
N ARG A 24 -1.00 5.70 -3.06
CA ARG A 24 -1.32 7.11 -2.76
C ARG A 24 -2.63 7.25 -1.97
N GLN A 25 -3.65 6.49 -2.33
CA GLN A 25 -4.91 6.43 -1.58
C GLN A 25 -4.71 5.85 -0.18
N ALA A 26 -3.94 4.77 -0.06
CA ALA A 26 -3.66 4.13 1.23
C ALA A 26 -2.92 5.08 2.18
N LYS A 27 -1.97 5.88 1.66
CA LYS A 27 -1.31 6.94 2.42
C LYS A 27 -2.28 8.02 2.89
N ALA A 28 -3.15 8.50 2.01
CA ALA A 28 -4.12 9.53 2.36
C ALA A 28 -5.01 9.02 3.51
N TRP A 29 -5.51 7.80 3.38
CA TRP A 29 -6.30 7.15 4.43
C TRP A 29 -5.52 7.01 5.74
N LEU A 30 -4.24 6.62 5.70
CA LEU A 30 -3.40 6.53 6.91
C LEU A 30 -3.22 7.90 7.59
N VAL A 31 -2.97 8.95 6.83
CA VAL A 31 -2.85 10.31 7.35
C VAL A 31 -4.17 10.76 7.98
N GLU A 32 -5.30 10.49 7.33
CA GLU A 32 -6.64 10.76 7.88
C GLU A 32 -6.93 9.97 9.17
N ASN A 33 -6.36 8.78 9.33
CA ASN A 33 -6.46 7.99 10.56
C ASN A 33 -5.49 8.45 11.66
N GLY A 34 -4.75 9.55 11.45
CA GLY A 34 -3.80 10.10 12.43
C GLY A 34 -2.35 9.63 12.26
N TYR A 35 -2.03 8.92 11.17
CA TYR A 35 -0.66 8.49 10.88
C TYR A 35 0.07 9.48 9.95
N GLU A 36 0.37 10.67 10.46
CA GLU A 36 1.08 11.74 9.74
C GLU A 36 2.48 11.34 9.26
N PHE A 37 3.08 10.31 9.88
CA PHE A 37 4.37 9.74 9.47
C PHE A 37 4.42 9.29 8.00
N TYR A 38 3.30 8.83 7.45
CA TYR A 38 3.21 8.36 6.05
C TYR A 38 3.05 9.49 5.03
N LEU A 39 2.86 10.74 5.49
CA LEU A 39 2.88 11.92 4.63
C LEU A 39 4.28 12.16 4.04
N ASN A 40 5.33 11.68 4.71
CA ASN A 40 6.70 11.94 4.29
C ASN A 40 7.00 11.29 2.91
N LYS A 41 7.54 12.10 1.99
CA LYS A 41 7.81 11.72 0.59
C LYS A 41 8.78 10.54 0.45
N ARG A 42 9.59 10.26 1.49
CA ARG A 42 10.55 9.14 1.55
C ARG A 42 9.91 7.78 1.86
N CYS A 43 8.69 7.74 2.39
CA CYS A 43 8.06 6.48 2.74
C CYS A 43 7.42 5.86 1.49
N GLY A 44 8.12 4.95 0.80
CA GLY A 44 7.63 4.28 -0.42
C GLY A 44 6.69 3.10 -0.17
N VAL A 45 6.45 2.77 1.10
CA VAL A 45 5.73 1.57 1.54
C VAL A 45 4.55 1.98 2.42
N VAL A 46 3.50 1.18 2.38
CA VAL A 46 2.33 1.32 3.26
C VAL A 46 2.00 -0.04 3.85
N PRO A 47 1.40 -0.11 5.04
CA PRO A 47 0.95 -1.37 5.59
C PRO A 47 -0.13 -2.02 4.72
N THR A 48 -0.10 -3.35 4.63
CA THR A 48 -1.03 -4.15 3.81
C THR A 48 -2.49 -3.86 4.19
N TYR A 49 -2.81 -3.73 5.48
CA TYR A 49 -4.18 -3.45 5.93
C TYR A 49 -4.77 -2.15 5.34
N ALA A 50 -3.94 -1.11 5.16
CA ALA A 50 -4.41 0.14 4.55
C ALA A 50 -4.76 -0.08 3.08
N VAL A 51 -3.95 -0.86 2.38
CA VAL A 51 -4.19 -1.24 0.99
C VAL A 51 -5.44 -2.11 0.86
N GLU A 52 -5.62 -3.11 1.73
CA GLU A 52 -6.85 -3.93 1.78
C GLU A 52 -8.11 -3.08 1.98
N LYS A 53 -8.02 -2.01 2.79
CA LYS A 53 -9.12 -1.05 2.95
C LYS A 53 -9.42 -0.24 1.70
N ILE A 54 -8.40 0.16 0.93
CA ILE A 54 -8.59 0.92 -0.31
C ILE A 54 -9.20 0.05 -1.42
N ILE A 55 -8.65 -1.16 -1.63
CA ILE A 55 -9.08 -2.00 -2.75
C ILE A 55 -10.31 -2.85 -2.37
N GLY A 56 -10.59 -3.03 -1.08
CA GLY A 56 -11.71 -3.84 -0.58
C GLY A 56 -11.49 -5.34 -0.73
N ILE A 57 -10.26 -5.78 -1.00
CA ILE A 57 -9.88 -7.18 -1.19
C ILE A 57 -8.76 -7.52 -0.21
N LYS A 58 -8.83 -8.71 0.39
CA LYS A 58 -7.72 -9.22 1.21
C LYS A 58 -6.58 -9.66 0.31
N ILE A 59 -5.38 -9.16 0.59
CA ILE A 59 -4.18 -9.58 -0.14
C ILE A 59 -3.59 -10.78 0.60
N GLU A 60 -4.17 -11.96 0.38
CA GLU A 60 -3.58 -13.23 0.82
C GLU A 60 -2.49 -13.62 -0.18
N GLY A 61 -1.23 -13.30 0.11
CA GLY A 61 -0.11 -13.79 -0.70
C GLY A 61 1.02 -12.81 -1.00
N ALA A 62 0.98 -11.58 -0.48
CA ALA A 62 2.14 -10.68 -0.54
C ALA A 62 3.17 -11.02 0.57
N SER A 63 3.59 -12.28 0.65
CA SER A 63 4.74 -12.66 1.45
C SER A 63 6.00 -12.15 0.73
N CYS A 64 6.49 -10.98 1.13
CA CYS A 64 7.85 -10.57 0.79
C CYS A 64 8.81 -11.41 1.64
N ASN A 65 9.20 -12.58 1.12
CA ASN A 65 10.40 -13.25 1.61
C ASN A 65 11.59 -12.38 1.18
N GLY A 66 12.21 -11.74 2.18
CA GLY A 66 13.46 -11.02 2.03
C GLY A 66 14.63 -11.96 1.72
#